data_AF-A0A5P8ARK5-F1
#
_entry.id   AF-A0A5P8ARK5-F1
#
_cell.length_a   1.000
_cell.length_b   1.000
_cell.length_c   1.000
_cell.angle_alpha   90.00
_cell.angle_beta   90.00
_cell.angle_gamma   90.00
#
_symmetry.space_group_name_H-M   'P 1'
#
loop_
_entity.id
_entity.type
_entity.pdbx_description
1 polymer ?
#
loop_
_entity_poly.entity_id
_entity_poly.type
_entity_poly.pdbx_seq_one_letter_code
_entity_poly.pdbx_strand_id
1 'polypeptide(L)'
;MKLSTAKMGVDILTKFTEILKQDTQDKNTHLYTNIFLKVVNYVYSLYQASISRMEQKEAIKLLSEIEEIIRLNIEIIENCDDYYDNDDYLKYITQLRAKRNKIMSTYIKVLKEA
;
A
#
# COMPACT_ATOMS: atom_id res chain seq x y z
N MET A 1 15.80 8.51 -2.01
CA MET A 1 15.03 8.95 -0.83
C MET A 1 15.83 8.62 0.41
N LYS A 2 15.85 9.49 1.44
CA LYS A 2 16.49 9.19 2.72
C LYS A 2 15.64 8.19 3.51
N LEU A 3 16.26 7.34 4.34
CA LEU A 3 15.55 6.35 5.18
C LEU A 3 14.48 6.99 6.08
N SER A 4 14.72 8.20 6.60
CA SER A 4 13.73 8.92 7.41
C SER A 4 12.45 9.26 6.64
N THR A 5 12.57 9.67 5.37
CA THR A 5 11.43 9.91 4.48
C THR A 5 10.72 8.62 4.12
N ALA A 6 11.48 7.53 3.94
CA ALA A 6 10.93 6.20 3.71
C ALA A 6 10.06 5.72 4.88
N LYS A 7 10.55 5.87 6.12
CA LYS A 7 9.79 5.51 7.33
C LYS A 7 8.53 6.36 7.51
N MET A 8 8.65 7.68 7.28
CA MET A 8 7.49 8.57 7.31
C MET A 8 6.40 8.16 6.30
N GLY A 9 6.79 7.70 5.11
CA GLY A 9 5.86 7.16 4.13
C GLY A 9 5.11 5.93 4.64
N VAL A 10 5.82 4.98 5.25
CA VAL A 10 5.21 3.78 5.87
C VAL A 10 4.28 4.18 7.01
N ASP A 11 4.70 5.09 7.90
CA ASP A 11 3.88 5.55 9.03
C ASP A 11 2.56 6.18 8.57
N ILE A 12 2.60 6.98 7.49
CA ILE A 12 1.40 7.56 6.88
C ILE A 12 0.47 6.46 6.37
N LEU A 13 1.00 5.48 5.64
CA LEU A 13 0.22 4.38 5.10
C LEU A 13 -0.41 3.52 6.20
N THR A 14 0.32 3.26 7.28
CA THR A 14 -0.18 2.55 8.46
C THR A 14 -1.35 3.30 9.10
N LYS A 15 -1.21 4.61 9.35
CA LYS A 15 -2.30 5.42 9.94
C LYS A 15 -3.55 5.44 9.06
N PHE A 16 -3.40 5.52 7.73
CA PHE A 16 -4.55 5.43 6.83
C PHE A 16 -5.23 4.07 6.90
N THR A 17 -4.44 2.99 7.03
CA THR A 17 -4.98 1.64 7.19
C THR A 17 -5.77 1.50 8.50
N GLU A 18 -5.28 2.11 9.58
CA GLU A 18 -5.99 2.17 10.86
C GLU A 18 -7.31 2.92 10.76
N ILE A 19 -7.34 4.06 10.05
CA ILE A 19 -8.56 4.82 9.78
C ILE A 19 -9.57 3.94 9.03
N LEU A 20 -9.14 3.30 7.93
CA LEU A 20 -10.00 2.41 7.15
C LEU A 20 -10.52 1.22 7.96
N LYS A 21 -9.74 0.73 8.93
CA LYS A 21 -10.14 -0.35 9.84
C LYS A 21 -11.17 0.09 10.89
N GLN A 22 -11.09 1.33 11.36
CA GLN A 22 -12.02 1.87 12.37
C GLN A 22 -13.36 2.30 11.77
N ASP A 23 -13.39 2.61 10.47
CA ASP A 23 -14.54 3.23 9.79
C ASP A 23 -15.42 2.25 9.00
N THR A 24 -15.45 0.98 9.39
CA THR A 24 -16.35 -0.03 8.78
C THR A 24 -17.84 0.19 9.10
N GLN A 25 -18.25 1.40 9.53
CA GLN A 25 -19.64 1.76 9.81
C GLN A 25 -20.10 3.11 9.23
N ASP A 26 -19.24 3.94 8.63
CA ASP A 26 -19.68 5.23 8.06
C ASP A 26 -19.70 5.21 6.52
N LYS A 27 -20.68 5.91 5.93
CA LYS A 27 -21.00 5.95 4.48
C LYS A 27 -19.90 6.53 3.58
N ASN A 28 -18.72 6.80 4.12
CA ASN A 28 -17.61 7.52 3.50
C ASN A 28 -16.40 6.63 3.18
N THR A 29 -16.46 5.32 3.43
CA THR A 29 -15.36 4.37 3.15
C THR A 29 -14.83 4.46 1.72
N HIS A 30 -15.70 4.72 0.74
CA HIS A 30 -15.29 4.91 -0.67
C HIS A 30 -14.36 6.12 -0.87
N LEU A 31 -14.61 7.22 -0.15
CA LEU A 31 -13.80 8.45 -0.20
C LEU A 31 -12.43 8.22 0.45
N TYR A 32 -12.41 7.57 1.60
CA TYR A 32 -11.17 7.22 2.30
C TYR A 32 -10.32 6.25 1.48
N THR A 33 -10.93 5.25 0.84
CA THR A 33 -10.22 4.33 -0.05
C THR A 33 -9.61 5.03 -1.27
N ASN A 34 -10.32 6.00 -1.87
CA ASN A 34 -9.77 6.80 -2.96
C ASN A 34 -8.56 7.65 -2.52
N ILE A 35 -8.66 8.29 -1.35
CA ILE A 35 -7.55 9.06 -0.77
C ILE A 35 -6.36 8.13 -0.48
N PHE A 36 -6.61 6.99 0.17
CA PHE A 36 -5.59 5.97 0.43
C PHE A 36 -4.89 5.55 -0.86
N LEU A 37 -5.63 5.25 -1.92
CA LEU A 37 -5.05 4.86 -3.20
C LEU A 37 -4.13 5.94 -3.78
N LYS A 38 -4.51 7.22 -3.68
CA LYS A 38 -3.64 8.35 -4.10
C LYS A 38 -2.37 8.43 -3.28
N VAL A 39 -2.48 8.29 -1.95
CA VAL A 39 -1.33 8.31 -1.03
C VAL A 39 -0.41 7.12 -1.30
N VAL A 40 -0.93 5.91 -1.44
CA VAL A 40 -0.18 4.71 -1.84
C VAL A 40 0.55 4.94 -3.15
N ASN A 41 -0.12 5.46 -4.18
CA ASN A 41 0.51 5.70 -5.47
C ASN A 41 1.68 6.68 -5.36
N TYR A 42 1.50 7.78 -4.61
CA TYR A 42 2.55 8.77 -4.40
C TYR A 42 3.75 8.18 -3.66
N VAL A 43 3.49 7.58 -2.51
CA VAL A 43 4.50 6.97 -1.65
C VAL A 43 5.25 5.85 -2.41
N TYR A 44 4.53 5.01 -3.15
CA TYR A 44 5.11 3.97 -4.00
C TYR A 44 6.03 4.53 -5.10
N SER A 45 5.64 5.62 -5.77
CA SER A 45 6.46 6.24 -6.80
C SER A 45 7.82 6.73 -6.26
N LEU A 46 7.83 7.26 -5.03
CA LEU A 46 9.05 7.70 -4.35
C LEU A 46 9.97 6.53 -4.01
N TYR A 47 9.39 5.38 -3.61
CA TYR A 47 10.14 4.15 -3.37
C TYR A 47 10.75 3.60 -4.65
N GLN A 48 9.97 3.47 -5.73
CA GLN A 48 10.47 2.93 -6.99
C GLN A 48 11.69 3.71 -7.50
N ALA A 49 11.68 5.03 -7.37
CA ALA A 49 12.79 5.89 -7.78
C ALA A 49 14.04 5.76 -6.89
N SER A 50 13.90 5.20 -5.68
CA SER A 50 14.90 5.29 -4.63
C SER A 50 15.47 3.95 -4.18
N ILE A 51 14.78 2.84 -4.46
CA ILE A 51 15.09 1.54 -3.86
C ILE A 51 16.42 0.96 -4.31
N SER A 52 16.84 1.23 -5.55
CA SER A 52 18.15 0.84 -6.08
C SER A 52 19.32 1.55 -5.42
N ARG A 53 19.06 2.56 -4.59
CA ARG A 53 20.07 3.36 -3.87
C ARG A 53 20.04 3.14 -2.36
N MET A 54 19.15 2.27 -1.86
CA MET A 54 19.07 1.93 -0.43
C MET A 54 19.91 0.70 -0.14
N GLU A 55 20.38 0.55 1.10
CA GLU A 55 20.97 -0.70 1.54
C GLU A 55 19.95 -1.85 1.39
N GLN A 56 20.42 -2.97 0.86
CA GLN A 56 19.57 -4.08 0.43
C GLN A 56 18.65 -4.60 1.55
N LYS A 57 19.18 -4.75 2.78
CA LYS A 57 18.41 -5.18 3.95
C LYS A 57 17.30 -4.19 4.32
N GLU A 58 17.57 -2.89 4.19
CA GLU A 58 16.58 -1.85 4.46
C GLU A 58 15.51 -1.80 3.38
N ALA A 59 15.90 -1.94 2.11
CA ALA A 59 14.99 -2.04 0.98
C ALA A 59 14.04 -3.23 1.13
N ILE A 60 14.56 -4.41 1.49
CA ILE A 60 13.78 -5.63 1.76
C ILE A 60 12.76 -5.40 2.86
N LYS A 61 13.18 -4.84 4.00
CA LYS A 61 12.29 -4.58 5.14
C LYS A 61 11.15 -3.65 4.74
N LEU A 62 11.46 -2.53 4.08
CA LEU A 62 10.47 -1.56 3.65
C LEU A 62 9.48 -2.13 2.62
N LEU A 63 9.96 -2.92 1.65
CA LEU A 63 9.08 -3.56 0.68
C LEU A 63 8.09 -4.51 1.36
N SER A 64 8.55 -5.27 2.36
CA SER A 64 7.69 -6.17 3.13
C SER A 64 6.61 -5.41 3.91
N GLU A 65 6.97 -4.30 4.56
CA GLU A 65 6.02 -3.48 5.32
C GLU A 65 4.94 -2.88 4.41
N ILE A 66 5.31 -2.37 3.24
CA ILE A 66 4.34 -1.81 2.27
C ILE A 66 3.45 -2.90 1.68
N GLU A 67 3.99 -4.09 1.41
CA GLU A 67 3.23 -5.24 0.91
C GLU A 67 2.13 -5.64 1.89
N GLU A 68 2.48 -5.76 3.17
CA GLU A 68 1.55 -6.10 4.25
C GLU A 68 0.45 -5.05 4.40
N ILE A 69 0.80 -3.76 4.35
CA ILE A 69 -0.19 -2.68 4.38
C ILE A 69 -1.17 -2.81 3.21
N ILE A 70 -0.68 -3.01 1.98
CA ILE A 70 -1.56 -3.16 0.81
C ILE A 70 -2.47 -4.38 0.96
N ARG A 71 -1.95 -5.50 1.50
CA ARG A 71 -2.74 -6.71 1.76
C ARG A 71 -3.88 -6.43 2.75
N LEU A 72 -3.58 -5.78 3.87
CA LEU A 72 -4.59 -5.42 4.87
C LEU A 72 -5.67 -4.48 4.30
N ASN A 73 -5.30 -3.54 3.45
CA ASN A 73 -6.28 -2.65 2.83
C ASN A 73 -7.18 -3.35 1.83
N ILE A 74 -6.66 -4.32 1.06
CA ILE A 74 -7.51 -5.16 0.20
C ILE A 74 -8.52 -5.91 1.05
N GLU A 75 -8.08 -6.52 2.16
CA GLU A 75 -8.95 -7.26 3.07
C GLU A 75 -10.03 -6.36 3.70
N ILE A 76 -9.67 -5.13 4.12
CA ILE A 76 -10.65 -4.16 4.66
C ILE A 76 -11.71 -3.82 3.61
N ILE A 77 -11.31 -3.55 2.36
CA ILE A 77 -12.24 -3.19 1.29
C ILE A 77 -13.15 -4.38 0.93
N GLU A 78 -12.60 -5.59 0.86
CA GLU A 78 -13.36 -6.82 0.56
C GLU A 78 -14.41 -7.16 1.64
N ASN A 79 -14.18 -6.73 2.88
CA ASN A 79 -15.09 -6.95 4.01
C ASN A 79 -15.98 -5.74 4.32
N CYS A 80 -16.00 -4.72 3.46
CA CYS A 80 -16.87 -3.57 3.65
C CYS A 80 -18.32 -3.91 3.24
N ASP A 81 -19.32 -3.46 4.00
CA ASP A 81 -20.74 -3.81 3.78
C ASP A 81 -21.24 -3.45 2.36
N ASP A 82 -20.78 -2.32 1.81
CA ASP A 82 -21.15 -1.82 0.48
C ASP A 82 -20.30 -2.41 -0.67
N TYR A 83 -19.51 -3.47 -0.42
CA TYR A 83 -18.52 -3.97 -1.37
C TYR A 83 -19.11 -4.37 -2.72
N TYR A 84 -20.23 -5.11 -2.71
CA TYR A 84 -20.85 -5.64 -3.94
C TYR A 84 -21.68 -4.61 -4.70
N ASP A 85 -22.01 -3.48 -4.07
CA ASP A 85 -22.86 -2.43 -4.65
C ASP A 85 -22.05 -1.25 -5.21
N ASN A 86 -20.71 -1.34 -5.16
CA ASN A 86 -19.82 -0.26 -5.55
C ASN A 86 -18.67 -0.74 -6.45
N ASP A 87 -18.85 -0.55 -7.76
CA ASP A 87 -17.88 -0.89 -8.82
C ASP A 87 -16.50 -0.25 -8.62
N ASP A 88 -16.41 0.88 -7.90
CA ASP A 88 -15.12 1.50 -7.62
C ASP A 88 -14.26 0.65 -6.67
N TYR A 89 -14.85 -0.12 -5.74
CA TYR A 89 -14.07 -1.00 -4.86
C TYR A 89 -13.36 -2.11 -5.64
N LEU A 90 -14.04 -2.72 -6.62
CA LEU A 90 -13.41 -3.71 -7.49
C LEU A 90 -12.23 -3.11 -8.25
N LYS A 91 -12.39 -1.87 -8.75
CA LYS A 91 -11.31 -1.11 -9.40
C LYS A 91 -10.17 -0.80 -8.44
N TYR A 92 -10.45 -0.41 -7.20
CA TYR A 92 -9.44 -0.12 -6.19
C TYR A 92 -8.65 -1.36 -5.79
N ILE A 93 -9.32 -2.48 -5.51
CA ILE A 93 -8.68 -3.77 -5.23
C ILE A 93 -7.80 -4.20 -6.39
N THR A 94 -8.29 -4.10 -7.62
CA THR A 94 -7.50 -4.47 -8.82
C THR A 94 -6.20 -3.67 -8.89
N GLN A 95 -6.28 -2.37 -8.63
CA GLN A 95 -5.09 -1.52 -8.57
C GLN A 95 -4.17 -1.91 -7.42
N LEU A 96 -4.68 -2.12 -6.21
CA LEU A 96 -3.88 -2.52 -5.05
C LEU A 96 -3.17 -3.85 -5.28
N ARG A 97 -3.86 -4.86 -5.83
CA ARG A 97 -3.28 -6.16 -6.23
C ARG A 97 -2.15 -5.99 -7.24
N ALA A 98 -2.33 -5.14 -8.25
CA ALA A 98 -1.28 -4.84 -9.22
C ALA A 98 -0.04 -4.20 -8.56
N LYS A 99 -0.22 -3.28 -7.61
CA LYS A 99 0.90 -2.69 -6.85
C LYS A 99 1.61 -3.71 -5.97
N ARG A 100 0.86 -4.53 -5.22
CA ARG A 100 1.40 -5.64 -4.41
C ARG A 100 2.25 -6.59 -5.26
N ASN A 101 1.73 -7.02 -6.41
CA ASN A 101 2.47 -7.91 -7.32
C ASN A 101 3.76 -7.27 -7.85
N LYS A 102 3.74 -5.95 -8.12
CA LYS A 102 4.93 -5.20 -8.53
C LYS A 102 5.97 -5.10 -7.42
N ILE A 103 5.54 -4.83 -6.17
CA ILE A 103 6.40 -4.89 -4.97
C ILE A 103 7.06 -6.25 -4.86
N MET A 104 6.29 -7.33 -4.97
CA MET A 104 6.81 -8.69 -4.87
C MET A 104 7.83 -9.01 -5.97
N SER A 105 7.58 -8.54 -7.20
CA SER A 105 8.55 -8.67 -8.30
C SER A 105 9.84 -7.90 -8.02
N THR A 106 9.75 -6.68 -7.50
CA THR A 106 10.93 -5.89 -7.09
C THR A 106 11.67 -6.57 -5.94
N TYR A 107 10.95 -7.10 -4.96
CA TYR A 107 11.51 -7.84 -3.83
C TYR A 107 12.33 -9.05 -4.29
N ILE A 108 11.77 -9.87 -5.18
CA ILE A 108 12.47 -11.04 -5.77
C ILE A 108 13.73 -10.61 -6.52
N LYS A 109 13.70 -9.50 -7.26
CA LYS A 109 14.89 -8.98 -7.96
C LYS A 109 15.98 -8.57 -6.98
N VAL A 110 15.61 -7.80 -5.95
CA VAL A 110 16.54 -7.36 -4.90
C VAL A 110 17.16 -8.57 -4.18
N LEU A 111 16.40 -9.65 -3.94
CA LEU A 111 16.94 -10.89 -3.35
C LEU A 111 17.91 -11.65 -4.26
N LYS A 112 17.68 -11.65 -5.58
CA LYS A 112 18.54 -12.35 -6.55
C LYS A 112 19.85 -11.63 -6.83
N GLU A 113 19.90 -10.33 -6.55
CA GLU A 113 21.09 -9.49 -6.64
C GLU A 113 21.92 -9.50 -5.33
N ALA A 114 21.48 -10.25 -4.31
CA ALA A 114 22.18 -10.52 -3.03
C ALA A 114 23.14 -11.71 -3.16
#